data_AF-A0A9W3SZE7-F1
#
_entry.id   AF-A0A9W3SZE7-F1
#
_cell.length_a   1.000
_cell.length_b   1.000
_cell.length_c   1.000
_cell.angle_alpha   90.00
_cell.angle_beta   90.00
_cell.angle_gamma   90.00
#
_symmetry.space_group_name_H-M   'P 1'
#
loop_
_entity.id
_entity.type
_entity.pdbx_description
1 polymer ?
#
loop_
_entity_poly.entity_id
_entity_poly.type
_entity_poly.pdbx_seq_one_letter_code
_entity_poly.pdbx_strand_id
1 'polypeptide(L)' 'MGKIRVTYDVTCKKKVIDLYLHEDMSYETVAKELCIHHSIISRLVKHFEVESIQGLEEKT' A
#
# COMPACT_ATOMS: atom_id res chain seq x y z
N MET A 1 -26.08 -1.89 -3.47
CA MET A 1 -24.84 -2.64 -3.71
C MET A 1 -23.77 -2.15 -2.74
N GLY A 2 -23.75 -2.72 -1.53
CA GLY A 2 -22.77 -2.36 -0.52
C GLY A 2 -21.39 -2.77 -1.02
N LYS A 3 -20.53 -1.78 -1.31
CA LYS A 3 -19.13 -2.03 -1.63
C LYS A 3 -18.54 -2.75 -0.41
N ILE A 4 -18.29 -4.06 -0.54
CA ILE A 4 -17.58 -4.85 0.45
C ILE A 4 -16.24 -4.13 0.61
N ARG A 5 -16.10 -3.39 1.71
CA ARG A 5 -14.81 -2.83 2.10
C ARG A 5 -14.03 -4.06 2.54
N VAL A 6 -13.26 -4.64 1.62
CA VAL A 6 -12.24 -5.60 2.01
C VAL A 6 -11.26 -4.81 2.86
N THR A 7 -11.46 -4.88 4.17
CA THR A 7 -10.60 -4.23 5.14
C THR A 7 -9.32 -5.04 5.16
N TYR A 8 -8.38 -4.66 4.31
CA TYR A 8 -7.03 -5.20 4.40
C TYR A 8 -6.44 -4.75 5.74
N ASP A 9 -6.06 -5.73 6.54
CA ASP A 9 -5.44 -5.51 7.84
C ASP A 9 -4.21 -4.61 7.69
N VAL A 10 -3.97 -3.75 8.68
CA VAL A 10 -2.83 -2.81 8.70
C VAL A 10 -1.51 -3.54 8.49
N THR A 11 -1.43 -4.80 8.96
CA THR A 11 -0.30 -5.69 8.77
C THR A 11 -0.05 -6.04 7.30
N CYS A 12 -1.12 -6.24 6.52
CA CYS A 12 -1.05 -6.51 5.09
C CYS A 12 -0.57 -5.26 4.32
N LYS A 13 -1.06 -4.07 4.70
CA LYS A 13 -0.62 -2.80 4.12
C LYS A 13 0.87 -2.57 4.33
N LYS A 14 1.36 -2.80 5.55
CA LYS A 14 2.78 -2.65 5.88
C LYS A 14 3.64 -3.62 5.09
N LYS A 15 3.24 -4.90 4.98
CA LYS A 15 3.98 -5.88 4.16
C LYS A 15 4.11 -5.46 2.69
N VAL A 16 3.04 -4.94 2.09
CA VAL A 16 3.07 -4.44 0.70
C VAL A 16 4.09 -3.31 0.54
N ILE A 17 4.07 -2.34 1.45
CA ILE A 17 4.95 -1.17 1.40
C ILE A 17 6.40 -1.56 1.70
N ASP A 18 6.61 -2.46 2.65
CA ASP A 18 7.92 -3.01 3.02
C ASP A 18 8.54 -3.75 1.82
N LEU A 19 7.81 -4.66 1.17
CA LEU A 19 8.24 -5.36 -0.05
C LEU A 19 8.55 -4.39 -1.20
N TYR A 20 7.74 -3.33 -1.35
CA TYR A 20 7.97 -2.30 -2.36
C TYR A 20 9.23 -1.48 -2.11
N LEU A 21 9.49 -1.11 -0.85
CA LEU A 21 10.63 -0.28 -0.44
C LEU A 21 11.94 -1.06 -0.30
N HIS A 22 11.90 -2.31 0.19
CA HIS A 22 13.11 -3.08 0.48
C HIS A 22 13.68 -3.79 -0.74
N GLU A 23 12.83 -4.30 -1.62
CA GLU A 23 13.27 -5.16 -2.74
C GLU A 23 13.18 -4.46 -4.10
N ASP A 24 12.86 -3.15 -4.13
CA ASP A 24 12.69 -2.35 -5.36
C ASP A 24 11.77 -3.06 -6.38
N MET A 25 10.75 -3.75 -5.88
CA MET A 25 9.90 -4.61 -6.69
C MET A 25 8.79 -3.82 -7.39
N SER A 26 8.59 -4.12 -8.68
CA SER A 26 7.45 -3.61 -9.45
C SER A 26 6.11 -4.02 -8.84
N TYR A 27 5.09 -3.17 -9.01
CA TYR A 27 3.73 -3.43 -8.53
C TYR A 27 3.16 -4.79 -8.95
N GLU A 28 3.52 -5.25 -10.14
CA GLU A 28 3.10 -6.55 -10.67
C GLU A 28 3.73 -7.73 -9.95
N THR A 29 4.98 -7.59 -9.50
CA THR A 29 5.70 -8.62 -8.75
C THR A 29 5.12 -8.74 -7.34
N VAL A 30 4.91 -7.62 -6.66
CA VAL A 30 4.27 -7.57 -5.33
C VAL A 30 2.82 -8.10 -5.39
N ALA A 31 2.10 -7.79 -6.48
CA ALA A 31 0.75 -8.31 -6.72
C ALA A 31 0.72 -9.83 -6.84
N LYS A 32 1.68 -10.41 -7.57
CA LYS A 32 1.81 -11.86 -7.73
C LYS A 32 2.21 -12.54 -6.43
N GLU A 33 3.19 -12.00 -5.71
CA GLU A 33 3.70 -12.58 -4.45
C GLU A 33 2.61 -12.62 -3.37
N LEU A 34 1.83 -11.55 -3.25
CA LEU A 34 0.78 -11.46 -2.24
C LEU A 34 -0.58 -11.98 -2.73
N CYS A 35 -0.69 -12.38 -4.00
CA CYS A 35 -1.97 -12.68 -4.68
C CYS A 35 -3.00 -11.54 -4.50
N ILE A 36 -2.53 -10.29 -4.53
CA ILE A 36 -3.37 -9.08 -4.39
C ILE A 36 -3.44 -8.37 -5.74
N HIS A 37 -4.61 -7.83 -6.08
CA HIS A 37 -4.78 -7.06 -7.30
C HIS A 37 -3.88 -5.80 -7.31
N HIS A 38 -3.21 -5.50 -8.43
CA HIS A 38 -2.31 -4.33 -8.52
C HIS A 38 -3.01 -3.03 -8.10
N SER A 39 -4.32 -2.93 -8.35
CA SER A 39 -5.09 -1.70 -8.11
C SER A 39 -5.20 -1.37 -6.62
N ILE A 40 -5.12 -2.41 -5.78
CA ILE A 40 -5.10 -2.25 -4.33
C ILE A 40 -3.74 -1.76 -3.88
N ILE A 41 -2.66 -2.33 -4.44
CA ILE A 41 -1.28 -1.92 -4.12
C ILE A 41 -1.05 -0.46 -4.50
N SER A 42 -1.43 -0.05 -5.72
CA SER A 42 -1.32 1.35 -6.15
C SER A 42 -2.09 2.30 -5.21
N ARG A 43 -3.27 1.88 -4.74
CA ARG A 43 -4.05 2.66 -3.78
C ARG A 43 -3.37 2.75 -2.41
N LEU A 44 -2.72 1.68 -1.95
CA LEU A 44 -1.98 1.65 -0.68
C LEU A 44 -0.72 2.52 -0.74
N VAL A 45 0.06 2.42 -1.81
CA VAL A 45 1.26 3.23 -2.01
C VAL A 45 0.88 4.71 -2.07
N LYS A 46 -0.15 5.08 -2.83
CA LYS A 46 -0.64 6.46 -2.87
C LYS A 46 -1.13 6.97 -1.51
N HIS A 47 -1.75 6.10 -0.71
CA HIS A 47 -2.17 6.44 0.65
C HIS A 47 -0.95 6.70 1.55
N PHE A 48 0.07 5.86 1.44
CA PHE A 48 1.33 6.03 2.16
C PHE A 48 2.09 7.30 1.73
N GLU A 49 2.14 7.62 0.44
CA GLU A 49 2.72 8.89 -0.02
C GLU A 49 1.98 10.10 0.55
N VAL A 50 0.64 10.08 0.54
CA VAL A 50 -0.16 11.17 1.13
C VAL A 50 0.03 11.25 2.64
N GLU A 51 0.02 10.13 3.36
CA GLU A 51 0.29 10.09 4.80
C GLU A 51 1.73 10.50 5.14
N SER A 52 2.70 10.20 4.27
CA SER A 52 4.11 10.59 4.43
C SER A 52 4.32 12.09 4.18
N ILE A 53 3.68 12.65 3.14
CA ILE A 53 3.68 14.09 2.86
C ILE A 53 2.99 14.84 4.00
N GLN A 54 1.81 14.39 4.41
CA GLN A 54 1.04 15.00 5.49
C GLN A 54 1.75 14.84 6.86
N GLY A 55 2.44 13.72 7.08
CA GLY A 55 3.27 13.47 8.28
C GLY A 55 4.57 14.29 8.32
N LEU A 56 5.03 14.82 7.19
CA LEU A 56 6.17 15.73 7.11
C LEU A 56 5.76 17.19 7.41
N GLU A 57 4.53 17.60 7.06
CA GLU A 57 4.01 18.94 7.36
C GLU A 57 3.66 19.14 8.85
N GLU A 58 3.39 18.07 9.63
CA GLU A 58 2.96 18.17 11.04
C GLU A 58 4.13 18.29 12.05
N LYS A 59 5.28 18.83 11.63
CA LYS A 59 6.35 19.31 12.50
C LYS A 59 6.86 20.68 12.05
N THR A 60 6.01 21.69 12.17
CA THR A 60 6.48 23.08 12.27
C THR A 60 5.67 23.85 13.29
#